data_AF-A0A081S2P9-F1
#
_entry.id   AF-A0A081S2P9-F1
#
_cell.length_a   1.000
_cell.length_b   1.000
_cell.length_c   1.000
_cell.angle_alpha   90.00
_cell.angle_beta   90.00
_cell.angle_gamma   90.00
#
_symmetry.space_group_name_H-M   'P 1'
#
loop_
_entity.id
_entity.type
_entity.pdbx_description
1 polymer ?
#
loop_
_entity_poly.entity_id
_entity_poly.type
_entity_poly.pdbx_seq_one_letter_code
_entity_poly.pdbx_strand_id
1 'polypeptide(L)'
;MSTFDSDKLKLIRESERLNTKQAADLAGINYVTYHGYESGKAKMSLESAMKFFKHPRFRKYRDWFMFDEINPEAGQIAPALARDGQDLTTSTQSGKKIG
;
A
#
# COMPACT_ATOMS: atom_id res chain seq x y z
N MET A 1 -12.42 8.41 13.33
CA MET A 1 -11.35 7.38 13.34
C MET A 1 -10.73 7.39 11.96
N SER A 2 -9.41 7.57 11.81
CA SER A 2 -8.77 7.61 10.48
C SER A 2 -8.96 6.27 9.78
N THR A 3 -9.88 6.21 8.81
CA THR A 3 -10.17 5.08 7.93
C THR A 3 -9.11 4.91 6.84
N PHE A 4 -8.20 5.87 6.72
CA PHE A 4 -7.21 5.95 5.66
C PHE A 4 -6.31 4.71 5.58
N ASP A 5 -5.78 4.24 6.72
CA ASP A 5 -4.88 3.07 6.74
C ASP A 5 -5.59 1.78 6.30
N SER A 6 -6.85 1.60 6.72
CA SER A 6 -7.65 0.43 6.38
C SER A 6 -8.03 0.40 4.90
N ASP A 7 -8.34 1.55 4.31
CA ASP A 7 -8.70 1.66 2.91
C ASP A 7 -7.46 1.50 2.01
N LYS A 8 -6.30 2.03 2.42
CA LYS A 8 -5.03 1.77 1.74
C LYS A 8 -4.67 0.29 1.66
N LEU A 9 -4.86 -0.46 2.76
CA LEU A 9 -4.63 -1.91 2.77
C LEU A 9 -5.52 -2.64 1.77
N LYS A 10 -6.81 -2.27 1.69
CA LYS A 10 -7.73 -2.85 0.70
C LYS A 10 -7.28 -2.54 -0.73
N LEU A 11 -6.90 -1.29 -1.01
CA LEU A 11 -6.43 -0.88 -2.34
C LEU A 11 -5.20 -1.67 -2.78
N ILE A 12 -4.25 -1.91 -1.87
CA ILE A 12 -3.09 -2.77 -2.12
C ILE A 12 -3.53 -4.19 -2.46
N ARG A 13 -4.37 -4.79 -1.62
CA ARG A 13 -4.86 -6.17 -1.81
C ARG A 13 -5.60 -6.34 -3.13
N GLU A 14 -6.50 -5.42 -3.46
CA GLU A 14 -7.33 -5.49 -4.66
C GLU A 14 -6.52 -5.24 -5.93
N SER A 15 -5.51 -4.36 -5.86
CA SER A 15 -4.59 -4.16 -6.99
C SER A 15 -3.75 -5.41 -7.29
N GLU A 16 -3.44 -6.21 -6.26
CA GLU A 16 -2.78 -7.52 -6.42
C GLU A 16 -3.76 -8.66 -6.76
N ARG A 17 -5.07 -8.37 -6.85
CA ARG A 17 -6.15 -9.36 -7.10
C ARG A 17 -6.13 -10.53 -6.12
N LEU A 18 -5.85 -10.24 -4.85
CA LEU A 18 -5.78 -11.24 -3.79
C LEU A 18 -7.04 -11.22 -2.92
N ASN A 19 -7.41 -12.39 -2.42
CA ASN A 19 -8.40 -12.52 -1.35
C ASN A 19 -7.76 -12.14 -0.01
N THR A 20 -8.57 -11.66 0.95
CA THR A 20 -8.10 -11.27 2.29
C THR A 20 -7.31 -12.39 2.98
N LYS A 21 -7.73 -13.65 2.82
CA LYS A 21 -7.00 -14.82 3.33
C LYS A 21 -5.61 -14.99 2.68
N GLN A 22 -5.53 -14.87 1.35
CA GLN A 22 -4.25 -14.99 0.64
C GLN A 22 -3.29 -13.87 1.00
N ALA A 23 -3.79 -12.63 1.14
CA ALA A 23 -2.98 -11.50 1.59
C ALA A 23 -2.45 -11.71 3.01
N ALA A 24 -3.29 -12.19 3.93
CA ALA A 24 -2.90 -12.53 5.29
C ALA A 24 -1.83 -13.64 5.32
N ASP A 25 -2.04 -14.71 4.55
CA ASP A 25 -1.10 -15.84 4.44
C ASP A 25 0.27 -15.38 3.88
N LEU A 26 0.27 -14.56 2.82
CA LEU A 26 1.50 -14.01 2.23
C LEU A 26 2.23 -13.04 3.17
N ALA A 27 1.49 -12.28 3.96
CA ALA A 27 2.04 -11.37 4.95
C ALA A 27 2.52 -12.08 6.22
N GLY A 28 2.16 -13.36 6.42
CA GLY A 28 2.42 -14.09 7.66
C GLY A 28 1.63 -13.52 8.84
N ILE A 29 0.44 -12.99 8.60
CA ILE A 29 -0.47 -12.42 9.60
C ILE A 29 -1.70 -13.33 9.68
N ASN A 30 -2.26 -13.50 10.88
CA ASN A 30 -3.51 -14.24 11.04
C ASN A 30 -4.65 -13.55 10.26
N TYR A 31 -5.47 -14.33 9.55
CA TYR A 31 -6.63 -13.84 8.80
C TYR A 31 -7.54 -12.91 9.61
N VAL A 32 -7.89 -13.26 10.84
CA VAL A 32 -8.79 -12.46 11.69
C VAL A 32 -8.17 -11.11 12.01
N THR A 33 -6.87 -11.10 12.31
CA THR A 33 -6.10 -9.89 12.58
C THR A 33 -6.02 -8.99 11.33
N TYR A 34 -5.67 -9.57 10.18
CA TYR A 34 -5.56 -8.84 8.92
C TYR A 34 -6.94 -8.29 8.47
N HIS A 35 -8.00 -9.09 8.58
CA HIS A 35 -9.36 -8.65 8.33
C HIS A 35 -9.80 -7.53 9.28
N GLY A 36 -9.37 -7.57 10.54
CA GLY A 36 -9.58 -6.49 11.51
C GLY A 36 -8.93 -5.17 11.09
N TYR A 37 -7.75 -5.24 10.46
CA TYR A 37 -7.06 -4.07 9.90
C TYR A 37 -7.80 -3.50 8.69
N GLU A 38 -8.18 -4.33 7.71
CA GLU A 38 -8.95 -3.87 6.53
C GLU A 38 -10.34 -3.35 6.94
N SER A 39 -10.95 -3.90 7.98
CA SER A 39 -12.26 -3.44 8.48
C SER A 39 -12.18 -2.14 9.29
N GLY A 40 -10.98 -1.61 9.56
CA GLY A 40 -10.79 -0.45 10.44
C GLY A 40 -11.11 -0.71 11.91
N LYS A 41 -11.35 -1.98 12.30
CA LYS A 41 -11.61 -2.40 13.69
C LYS A 41 -10.35 -2.35 14.55
N ALA A 42 -9.19 -2.51 13.93
CA ALA A 42 -7.89 -2.45 14.57
C ALA A 42 -6.91 -1.68 13.69
N LYS A 43 -5.95 -0.98 14.30
CA LYS A 43 -4.82 -0.40 13.59
C LYS A 43 -3.72 -1.44 13.40
N MET A 44 -3.07 -1.42 12.24
CA MET A 44 -1.92 -2.26 11.98
C MET A 44 -0.76 -1.83 12.88
N SER A 45 -0.18 -2.79 13.61
CA SER A 45 1.02 -2.54 14.40
C SER A 45 2.25 -2.41 13.47
N LEU A 46 3.29 -1.74 13.94
CA LEU A 46 4.55 -1.62 13.20
C LEU A 46 5.14 -3.01 12.88
N GLU A 47 5.02 -3.96 13.80
CA GLU A 47 5.46 -5.35 13.58
C GLU A 47 4.71 -6.03 12.43
N SER A 48 3.38 -5.89 12.39
CA SER A 48 2.54 -6.40 11.30
C SER A 48 2.89 -5.70 9.98
N ALA A 49 3.12 -4.39 9.99
CA ALA A 49 3.53 -3.64 8.81
C ALA A 49 4.87 -4.13 8.27
N MET A 50 5.86 -4.36 9.15
CA MET A 50 7.17 -4.90 8.75
C MET A 50 7.02 -6.29 8.12
N LYS A 51 6.18 -7.16 8.69
CA LYS A 51 5.90 -8.49 8.13
C LYS A 51 5.23 -8.40 6.75
N PHE A 52 4.23 -7.54 6.62
CA PHE A 52 3.51 -7.29 5.37
C PHE A 52 4.45 -6.77 4.27
N PHE A 53 5.17 -5.67 4.52
CA PHE A 53 6.06 -5.04 3.53
C PHE A 53 7.38 -5.78 3.31
N LYS A 54 7.71 -6.78 4.13
CA LYS A 54 8.84 -7.68 3.87
C LYS A 54 8.59 -8.54 2.62
N HIS A 55 7.33 -8.83 2.30
CA HIS A 55 7.00 -9.62 1.13
C HIS A 55 7.23 -8.80 -0.17
N PRO A 56 7.97 -9.33 -1.18
CA PRO A 56 8.30 -8.58 -2.40
C PRO A 56 7.08 -8.00 -3.13
N ARG A 57 5.95 -8.71 -3.12
CA ARG A 57 4.69 -8.23 -3.72
C ARG A 57 4.17 -6.95 -3.09
N PHE A 58 4.31 -6.79 -1.77
CA PHE A 58 3.77 -5.65 -1.04
C PHE A 58 4.80 -4.54 -0.83
N ARG A 59 6.10 -4.86 -0.86
CA ARG A 59 7.20 -3.93 -0.62
C ARG A 59 7.16 -2.66 -1.50
N LYS A 60 6.65 -2.79 -2.73
CA LYS A 60 6.51 -1.68 -3.69
C LYS A 60 5.46 -0.64 -3.29
N TYR A 61 4.60 -0.93 -2.31
CA TYR A 61 3.56 -0.03 -1.82
C TYR A 61 3.95 0.66 -0.51
N ARG A 62 5.15 0.40 0.02
CA ARG A 62 5.56 0.87 1.35
C ARG A 62 5.55 2.40 1.44
N ASP A 63 6.19 3.06 0.48
CA ASP A 63 6.38 4.51 0.53
C ASP A 63 5.03 5.22 0.30
N TRP A 64 4.19 4.68 -0.57
CA TRP A 64 2.82 5.14 -0.77
C TRP A 64 1.95 4.93 0.48
N PHE A 65 2.09 3.80 1.15
CA PHE A 65 1.33 3.50 2.36
C PHE A 65 1.69 4.45 3.51
N MET A 66 2.99 4.67 3.73
CA MET A 66 3.51 5.42 4.88
C MET A 66 3.56 6.93 4.67
N PHE A 67 3.88 7.38 3.45
CA PHE A 67 4.18 8.78 3.17
C PHE A 67 3.33 9.38 2.05
N ASP A 68 2.43 8.60 1.43
CA ASP A 68 1.68 9.00 0.23
C ASP A 68 2.58 9.37 -0.97
N GLU A 69 3.83 8.90 -0.95
CA GLU A 69 4.81 9.17 -2.00
C GLU A 69 4.94 7.97 -2.95
N ILE A 70 5.23 8.25 -4.22
CA ILE A 70 5.59 7.23 -5.22
C ILE A 70 6.96 7.55 -5.81
N ASN A 71 7.76 6.52 -6.03
CA ASN A 71 9.02 6.62 -6.76
C ASN A 71 9.11 5.48 -7.78
N PRO A 72 8.57 5.68 -8.99
CA PRO A 72 8.55 4.67 -10.03
C PRO A 72 9.95 4.18 -10.41
N GLU A 73 10.97 5.05 -10.37
CA GLU A 73 12.36 4.69 -10.69
C GLU A 73 12.97 3.72 -9.67
N ALA A 74 12.58 3.84 -8.39
CA ALA A 74 12.96 2.90 -7.33
C ALA A 74 12.00 1.70 -7.20
N GLY A 75 11.02 1.56 -8.10
CA GLY A 75 10.01 0.51 -8.07
C GLY A 75 8.96 0.67 -6.95
N GLN A 76 8.82 1.86 -6.37
CA GLN A 76 7.79 2.20 -5.39
C GLN A 76 6.61 2.86 -6.11
N ILE A 77 5.46 2.21 -6.10
CA ILE A 77 4.29 2.61 -6.89
C ILE A 77 3.05 2.67 -6.01
N ALA A 78 2.08 3.50 -6.39
CA ALA A 78 0.75 3.42 -5.82
C ALA A 78 0.01 2.18 -6.38
N PRO A 79 -0.91 1.58 -5.61
CA PRO A 79 -1.84 0.58 -6.13
C PRO A 79 -2.62 1.13 -7.33
N ALA A 80 -2.92 0.29 -8.32
CA ALA A 80 -3.61 0.73 -9.53
C ALA A 80 -4.97 1.38 -9.22
N LEU A 81 -5.66 0.86 -8.20
CA LEU A 81 -6.97 1.34 -7.74
C LEU A 81 -6.88 2.60 -6.86
N ALA A 82 -5.69 2.96 -6.36
CA ALA A 82 -5.51 4.19 -5.60
C ALA A 82 -5.54 5.46 -6.47
N ARG A 83 -5.46 5.29 -7.80
CA ARG A 83 -5.37 6.37 -8.77
C ARG A 83 -6.69 7.10 -9.01
N ASP A 84 -7.80 6.55 -8.54
CA ASP A 84 -9.14 7.12 -8.69
C ASP A 84 -9.49 8.16 -7.60
N GLY A 85 -8.64 8.35 -6.59
CA GLY A 85 -8.89 9.25 -5.45
C GLY A 85 -7.93 10.44 -5.29
N GLN A 86 -6.88 10.54 -6.10
CA GLN A 86 -5.94 11.68 -6.08
C GLN A 86 -5.87 12.34 -7.46
N ASP A 87 -6.77 13.29 -7.67
CA ASP A 87 -6.51 14.38 -8.61
C ASP A 87 -5.32 15.20 -8.08
N LEU A 88 -4.32 15.41 -8.96
CA LEU A 88 -3.23 16.38 -8.84
C LEU A 88 -2.57 16.57 -7.45
N THR A 89 -1.43 15.92 -7.22
CA THR A 89 -0.25 16.68 -6.79
C THR A 89 0.91 16.40 -7.75
N THR A 90 1.08 17.37 -8.64
CA THR A 90 2.29 17.74 -9.34
C THR A 90 3.59 17.23 -8.71
N SER A 91 4.35 16.44 -9.46
CA SER A 91 5.76 16.79 -9.67
C SER A 91 6.13 16.49 -11.11
N THR A 92 5.91 17.51 -11.93
CA THR A 92 6.63 17.72 -13.17
C THR A 92 8.12 17.84 -12.84
N GLN A 93 8.85 16.72 -12.77
CA GLN A 93 10.28 16.77 -13.05
C GLN A 93 10.48 16.64 -14.55
N SER A 94 10.20 17.75 -15.22
CA SER A 94 10.77 18.08 -16.53
C SER A 94 12.28 18.14 -16.38
N GLY A 95 12.95 17.03 -16.66
CA GLY A 95 14.39 16.95 -16.83
C GLY A 95 14.74 16.85 -18.30
N LYS A 96 14.39 17.86 -19.10
CA LYS A 96 14.96 18.01 -20.45
C LYS A 96 16.44 18.37 -20.30
N LYS A 97 17.32 17.37 -20.29
CA LYS A 97 18.77 17.61 -20.41
C LYS A 97 19.11 17.77 -21.89
N ILE A 98 19.10 19.02 -22.35
CA ILE A 98 19.84 19.43 -23.56
C ILE A 98 21.12 20.10 -23.06
N GLY A 99 22.25 19.63 -23.56
CA GLY A 99 23.60 20.08 -23.22
C GLY A 99 24.59 18.98 -23.53
#